data_AF-A0AAW7E1A8-F1
#
_entry.id   AF-A0AAW7E1A8-F1
#
_cell.length_a   1.000
_cell.length_b   1.000
_cell.length_c   1.000
_cell.angle_alpha   90.00
_cell.angle_beta   90.00
_cell.angle_gamma   90.00
#
_symmetry.space_group_name_H-M   'P 1'
#
loop_
_entity.id
_entity.type
_entity.pdbx_description
1 polymer ?
#
loop_
_entity_poly.entity_id
_entity_poly.type
_entity_poly.pdbx_seq_one_letter_code
_entity_poly.pdbx_strand_id
1 'polypeptide(L)'
;MKLLKKFFKYSSFMTIGPFIGTFCVAMTFHVSIFQRDPQHFLQGLITPSIVFPMIVALIFITPFGYLFGFIPAMITNLLFEHFFKGKMLSTSFLRVFGYACLLCLMWATFIFILTMLIWNDINIFLYVIFIMIVSSTLICTLIEWRKLTDLPKNDILNKML
;
A
#
# COMPACT_ATOMS: atom_id res chain seq x y z
N MET A 1 16.11 7.41 17.59
CA MET A 1 16.99 7.39 16.40
C MET A 1 17.33 5.98 15.87
N LYS A 2 17.59 4.96 16.73
CA LYS A 2 17.87 3.57 16.28
C LYS A 2 16.67 2.87 15.58
N LEU A 3 15.43 3.14 16.00
CA LEU A 3 14.22 2.61 15.37
C LEU A 3 14.01 3.13 13.93
N LEU A 4 14.25 4.43 13.70
CA LEU A 4 14.20 5.04 12.37
C LEU A 4 15.24 4.45 11.41
N LYS A 5 16.45 4.14 11.88
CA LYS A 5 17.48 3.46 11.07
C LYS A 5 17.08 2.04 10.64
N LYS A 6 16.25 1.35 11.44
CA LYS A 6 15.76 0.00 11.10
C LYS A 6 14.71 0.08 9.98
N PHE A 7 13.86 1.10 9.99
CA PHE A 7 12.92 1.39 8.89
C PHE A 7 13.62 1.68 7.56
N PHE A 8 14.79 2.32 7.57
CA PHE A 8 15.60 2.53 6.37
C PHE A 8 16.19 1.23 5.76
N LYS A 9 16.19 0.11 6.50
CA LYS A 9 16.65 -1.19 5.98
C LYS A 9 15.55 -1.94 5.22
N TYR A 10 14.29 -1.58 5.44
CA TYR A 10 13.14 -2.15 4.74
C TYR A 10 12.78 -1.30 3.53
N SER A 11 12.27 -1.94 2.48
CA SER A 11 11.81 -1.19 1.31
C SER A 11 10.63 -0.28 1.65
N SER A 12 10.44 0.74 0.83
CA SER A 12 9.34 1.70 0.97
C SER A 12 7.98 0.99 0.89
N PHE A 13 7.88 -0.05 0.06
CA PHE A 13 6.70 -0.91 -0.01
C PHE A 13 6.38 -1.56 1.34
N MET A 14 7.37 -2.20 1.98
CA MET A 14 7.18 -2.90 3.25
C MET A 14 6.94 -1.96 4.43
N THR A 15 7.41 -0.72 4.31
CA THR A 15 7.20 0.32 5.32
C THR A 15 5.81 0.94 5.22
N ILE A 16 5.37 1.27 4.01
CA ILE A 16 4.14 2.06 3.78
C ILE A 16 2.91 1.15 3.60
N GLY A 17 3.10 -0.01 2.95
CA GLY A 17 2.03 -0.93 2.58
C GLY A 17 1.12 -1.38 3.73
N PRO A 18 1.65 -1.75 4.92
CA PRO A 18 0.81 -2.15 6.05
C PRO A 18 -0.12 -1.05 6.56
N PHE A 19 0.36 0.21 6.59
CA PHE A 19 -0.46 1.36 6.98
C PHE A 19 -1.58 1.61 5.96
N ILE A 20 -1.25 1.50 4.68
CA ILE A 20 -2.23 1.64 3.60
C ILE A 20 -3.28 0.53 3.65
N GLY A 21 -2.88 -0.73 3.85
CA GLY A 21 -3.84 -1.82 4.00
C GLY A 21 -4.76 -1.67 5.21
N THR A 22 -4.20 -1.20 6.34
CA THR A 22 -5.01 -0.90 7.53
C THR A 22 -6.03 0.20 7.26
N PHE A 23 -5.62 1.26 6.56
CA PHE A 23 -6.51 2.34 6.14
C PHE A 23 -7.61 1.84 5.18
N CYS A 24 -7.28 0.98 4.21
CA CYS A 24 -8.25 0.39 3.29
C CYS A 24 -9.33 -0.42 4.03
N VAL A 25 -8.92 -1.27 4.96
CA VAL A 25 -9.85 -2.07 5.76
C VAL A 25 -10.77 -1.16 6.56
N ALA A 26 -10.20 -0.17 7.27
CA ALA A 26 -10.99 0.79 8.05
C ALA A 26 -12.00 1.56 7.17
N MET A 27 -11.57 2.09 6.02
CA MET A 27 -12.45 2.83 5.12
C MET A 27 -13.57 1.94 4.56
N THR A 28 -13.26 0.70 4.19
CA THR A 28 -14.27 -0.22 3.62
C THR A 28 -15.45 -0.43 4.58
N PHE A 29 -15.18 -0.57 5.89
CA PHE A 29 -16.23 -0.73 6.89
C PHE A 29 -17.08 0.52 7.10
N HIS A 30 -16.55 1.72 6.83
CA HIS A 30 -17.25 2.99 7.06
C HIS A 30 -17.94 3.55 5.80
N VAL A 31 -17.50 3.15 4.60
CA VAL A 31 -18.09 3.60 3.33
C VAL A 31 -19.57 3.27 3.25
N SER A 32 -19.99 2.08 3.70
CA SER A 32 -21.39 1.67 3.66
C SER A 32 -22.28 2.51 4.59
N ILE A 33 -21.76 2.93 5.74
CA ILE A 33 -22.46 3.78 6.71
C ILE A 33 -22.58 5.20 6.15
N PHE A 34 -21.48 5.76 5.64
CA PHE A 34 -21.45 7.09 5.04
C PHE A 34 -22.41 7.21 3.84
N GLN A 35 -22.47 6.17 2.99
CA GLN A 35 -23.36 6.15 1.83
C GLN A 35 -24.85 6.09 2.21
N ARG A 36 -25.19 5.44 3.33
CA ARG A 36 -26.59 5.30 3.76
C ARG A 36 -27.09 6.52 4.53
N ASP A 37 -26.30 7.01 5.48
CA ASP A 37 -26.67 8.16 6.31
C ASP A 37 -25.43 9.00 6.69
N PRO A 38 -25.05 9.98 5.86
CA PRO A 38 -23.87 10.79 6.10
C PRO A 38 -24.00 11.69 7.34
N GLN A 39 -25.23 12.10 7.71
CA GLN A 39 -25.46 12.91 8.89
C GLN A 39 -25.22 12.09 10.16
N HIS A 40 -25.76 10.87 10.21
CA HIS A 40 -25.52 9.96 11.32
C HIS A 40 -24.05 9.54 11.43
N PHE A 41 -23.35 9.36 10.30
CA PHE A 41 -21.90 9.12 10.31
C PHE A 41 -21.13 10.26 10.98
N LEU A 42 -21.39 11.52 10.58
CA LEU A 42 -20.74 12.70 11.16
C LEU A 42 -21.07 12.86 12.65
N GLN A 43 -22.33 12.63 13.03
CA GLN A 43 -22.74 12.66 14.45
C GLN A 43 -22.02 11.57 15.26
N GLY A 44 -21.82 10.39 14.68
CA GLY A 44 -21.07 9.29 15.30
C GLY A 44 -19.61 9.64 15.62
N LEU A 45 -18.96 10.50 14.80
CA LEU A 45 -17.56 10.90 15.00
C LEU A 45 -17.34 11.78 16.24
N ILE A 46 -18.38 12.45 16.74
CA ILE A 46 -18.29 13.36 17.89
C ILE A 46 -19.01 12.82 19.13
N THR A 47 -19.82 11.77 18.98
CA THR A 47 -20.61 11.19 20.08
C THR A 47 -19.74 10.24 20.92
N PRO A 48 -19.45 10.55 22.21
CA PRO A 48 -18.50 9.76 22.99
C PRO A 48 -18.86 8.28 23.13
N SER A 49 -20.16 7.96 23.25
CA SER A 49 -20.66 6.58 23.34
C SER A 49 -20.43 5.76 22.07
N ILE A 50 -20.14 6.41 20.94
CA ILE A 50 -19.80 5.78 19.66
C ILE A 50 -18.27 5.77 19.48
N VAL A 51 -17.60 6.88 19.81
CA VAL A 51 -16.14 7.04 19.66
C VAL A 51 -15.35 6.03 20.51
N PHE A 52 -15.72 5.81 21.78
CA PHE A 52 -14.99 4.88 22.64
C PHE A 52 -15.02 3.44 22.12
N PRO A 53 -16.19 2.84 21.79
CA PRO A 53 -16.24 1.54 21.12
C PRO A 53 -15.48 1.50 19.79
N MET A 54 -15.52 2.60 19.01
CA MET A 54 -14.82 2.68 17.73
C MET A 54 -13.29 2.62 17.90
N ILE A 55 -12.73 3.27 18.92
CA ILE A 55 -11.30 3.18 19.25
C ILE A 55 -10.92 1.75 19.66
N VAL A 56 -11.75 1.10 20.46
CA VAL A 56 -11.53 -0.30 20.87
C VAL A 56 -11.55 -1.22 19.65
N ALA A 57 -12.56 -1.09 18.79
CA ALA A 57 -12.66 -1.85 17.54
C ALA A 57 -11.46 -1.59 16.61
N LEU A 58 -10.97 -0.35 16.54
CA LEU A 58 -9.77 0.01 15.77
C LEU A 58 -8.54 -0.76 16.26
N ILE A 59 -8.32 -0.87 17.56
CA ILE A 59 -7.19 -1.62 18.14
C ILE A 59 -7.28 -3.10 17.75
N PHE A 60 -8.48 -3.70 17.77
CA PHE A 60 -8.66 -5.10 17.41
C PHE A 60 -8.49 -5.37 15.92
N ILE A 61 -8.91 -4.45 15.04
CA ILE A 61 -8.84 -4.66 13.59
C ILE A 61 -7.49 -4.25 12.99
N THR A 62 -6.72 -3.39 13.68
CA THR A 62 -5.42 -2.91 13.20
C THR A 62 -4.44 -4.04 12.88
N PRO A 63 -4.25 -5.09 13.70
CA PRO A 63 -3.39 -6.21 13.36
C PRO A 63 -3.81 -6.93 12.07
N PHE A 64 -5.12 -7.12 11.86
CA PHE A 64 -5.64 -7.74 10.64
C PHE A 64 -5.39 -6.85 9.42
N GLY A 65 -5.72 -5.56 9.52
CA GLY A 65 -5.45 -4.58 8.46
C GLY A 65 -3.97 -4.48 8.12
N TYR A 66 -3.11 -4.56 9.13
CA TYR A 66 -1.66 -4.56 8.96
C TYR A 66 -1.19 -5.79 8.18
N LEU A 67 -1.67 -6.99 8.53
CA LEU A 67 -1.35 -8.23 7.81
C LEU A 67 -1.86 -8.19 6.35
N PHE A 68 -3.09 -7.71 6.16
CA PHE A 68 -3.69 -7.54 4.83
C PHE A 68 -2.93 -6.55 3.96
N GLY A 69 -2.32 -5.51 4.54
CA GLY A 69 -1.45 -4.58 3.80
C GLY A 69 -0.03 -5.12 3.59
N PHE A 70 0.50 -5.88 4.55
CA PHE A 70 1.87 -6.37 4.52
C PHE A 70 2.10 -7.43 3.43
N ILE A 71 1.16 -8.37 3.24
CA ILE A 71 1.31 -9.45 2.25
C ILE A 71 1.39 -8.89 0.81
N PRO A 72 0.42 -8.06 0.33
CA PRO A 72 0.52 -7.44 -0.98
C PRO A 72 1.76 -6.58 -1.13
N ALA A 73 2.16 -5.84 -0.09
CA ALA A 73 3.37 -5.03 -0.11
C ALA A 73 4.64 -5.87 -0.28
N MET A 74 4.70 -7.05 0.35
CA MET A 74 5.80 -7.99 0.20
C MET A 74 5.88 -8.54 -1.22
N ILE A 75 4.75 -8.98 -1.78
CA ILE A 75 4.68 -9.47 -3.16
C ILE A 75 5.10 -8.37 -4.13
N THR A 76 4.57 -7.16 -3.94
CA THR A 76 4.91 -5.98 -4.75
C THR A 76 6.40 -5.67 -4.69
N ASN A 77 7.00 -5.74 -3.50
CA ASN A 77 8.44 -5.56 -3.33
C ASN A 77 9.24 -6.63 -4.08
N LEU A 78 8.88 -7.91 -3.96
CA LEU A 78 9.57 -9.00 -4.63
C LEU A 78 9.51 -8.86 -6.16
N LEU A 79 8.33 -8.52 -6.70
CA LEU A 79 8.15 -8.24 -8.13
C LEU A 79 9.02 -7.04 -8.55
N PHE A 80 9.01 -5.97 -7.76
CA PHE A 80 9.81 -4.79 -8.01
C PHE A 80 11.31 -5.10 -8.05
N GLU A 81 11.80 -5.82 -7.05
CA GLU A 81 13.21 -6.19 -6.93
C GLU A 81 13.66 -7.10 -8.07
N HIS A 82 12.83 -8.08 -8.43
CA HIS A 82 13.17 -9.04 -9.48
C HIS A 82 13.19 -8.40 -10.88
N PHE A 83 12.19 -7.59 -11.23
CA PHE A 83 12.04 -7.11 -12.61
C PHE A 83 12.69 -5.76 -12.90
N PHE A 84 12.83 -4.89 -11.88
CA PHE A 84 13.09 -3.46 -12.11
C PHE A 84 14.30 -2.90 -11.37
N LYS A 85 14.68 -3.41 -10.19
CA LYS A 85 15.77 -2.84 -9.36
C LYS A 85 17.09 -2.64 -10.13
N GLY A 86 17.53 -3.63 -10.91
CA GLY A 86 18.74 -3.52 -11.72
C GLY A 86 18.64 -2.51 -12.88
N LYS A 87 17.43 -2.18 -13.34
CA LYS A 87 17.18 -1.27 -14.46
C LYS A 87 17.02 0.19 -14.01
N MET A 88 16.90 0.44 -12.70
CA MET A 88 16.55 1.75 -12.12
C MET A 88 17.71 2.75 -12.00
N LEU A 89 18.96 2.27 -11.95
CA LEU A 89 20.13 3.11 -11.62
C LEU A 89 20.48 4.16 -12.68
N SER A 90 20.08 3.95 -13.92
CA SER A 90 20.38 4.84 -15.06
C SER A 90 19.13 5.30 -15.81
N THR A 91 17.94 5.04 -15.28
CA THR A 91 16.69 5.35 -15.96
C THR A 91 16.19 6.75 -15.64
N SER A 92 15.62 7.39 -16.66
CA SER A 92 14.89 8.64 -16.50
C SER A 92 13.59 8.45 -15.72
N PHE A 93 13.11 9.51 -15.09
CA PHE A 93 11.84 9.54 -14.35
C PHE A 93 10.67 8.93 -15.13
N LEU A 94 10.55 9.22 -16.43
CA LEU A 94 9.48 8.70 -17.27
C LEU A 94 9.49 7.16 -17.37
N ARG A 95 10.67 6.55 -17.44
CA ARG A 95 10.80 5.08 -17.49
C ARG A 95 10.52 4.44 -16.14
N VAL A 96 10.92 5.09 -15.05
CA VAL A 96 10.59 4.67 -13.68
C VAL A 96 9.08 4.67 -13.46
N PHE A 97 8.42 5.74 -13.90
CA PHE A 97 6.96 5.83 -13.90
C PHE A 97 6.32 4.71 -14.74
N GLY A 98 6.86 4.45 -15.93
CA GLY A 98 6.43 3.31 -16.76
C GLY A 98 6.56 1.95 -16.06
N TYR A 99 7.64 1.72 -15.31
CA TYR A 99 7.82 0.50 -14.52
C TYR A 99 6.80 0.38 -13.38
N ALA A 100 6.49 1.48 -12.70
CA ALA A 100 5.43 1.50 -11.70
C ALA A 100 4.05 1.17 -12.31
N CYS A 101 3.74 1.73 -13.49
CA CYS A 101 2.52 1.41 -14.22
C CYS A 101 2.45 -0.06 -14.64
N LEU A 102 3.55 -0.65 -15.10
CA LEU A 102 3.61 -2.09 -15.40
C LEU A 102 3.33 -2.95 -14.16
N LEU A 103 3.91 -2.59 -13.02
CA LEU A 103 3.65 -3.29 -11.76
C LEU A 103 2.17 -3.17 -11.33
N CYS A 104 1.56 -2.00 -11.55
CA CYS A 104 0.12 -1.79 -11.33
C CYS A 104 -0.73 -2.65 -12.28
N LEU A 105 -0.32 -2.78 -13.55
CA LEU A 105 -1.03 -3.63 -14.51
C LEU A 105 -0.98 -5.11 -14.11
N MET A 106 0.14 -5.60 -13.59
CA MET A 106 0.24 -6.96 -13.05
C MET A 106 -0.78 -7.20 -11.92
N TRP A 107 -0.90 -6.23 -11.00
CA TRP A 107 -1.93 -6.26 -9.95
C TRP A 107 -3.35 -6.15 -10.49
N ALA A 108 -3.57 -5.29 -11.50
CA ALA A 108 -4.88 -5.11 -12.13
C ALA A 108 -5.39 -6.42 -12.72
N THR A 109 -4.55 -7.15 -13.46
CA THR A 109 -4.90 -8.46 -14.01
C THR A 109 -5.23 -9.46 -12.92
N PHE A 110 -4.44 -9.52 -11.85
CA PHE A 110 -4.69 -10.41 -10.73
C PHE A 110 -6.03 -10.11 -10.02
N ILE A 111 -6.30 -8.84 -9.71
CA ILE A 111 -7.54 -8.39 -9.07
C ILE A 111 -8.75 -8.63 -9.98
N PHE A 112 -8.60 -8.42 -11.30
CA PHE A 112 -9.65 -8.68 -12.27
C PHE A 112 -10.05 -10.16 -12.30
N ILE A 113 -9.07 -11.07 -12.34
CA ILE A 113 -9.32 -12.53 -12.27
C ILE A 113 -10.02 -12.89 -10.96
N LEU A 114 -9.57 -12.32 -9.84
CA LEU A 114 -10.15 -12.59 -8.52
C LEU A 114 -11.60 -12.10 -8.42
N THR A 115 -11.88 -10.91 -8.98
CA THR A 115 -13.23 -10.33 -9.08
C THR A 115 -14.18 -11.22 -9.87
N MET A 116 -13.71 -11.86 -10.95
CA MET A 116 -14.54 -12.78 -11.74
C MET A 116 -14.86 -14.09 -11.00
N LEU A 117 -13.99 -14.49 -10.06
CA LEU A 117 -14.14 -15.73 -9.31
C LEU A 117 -15.03 -15.59 -8.06
N ILE A 118 -15.20 -14.37 -7.55
CA ILE A 118 -15.91 -14.08 -6.30
C ILE A 118 -17.21 -13.31 -6.60
N TRP A 119 -18.36 -13.90 -6.28
CA TRP A 119 -19.66 -13.26 -6.51
C TRP A 119 -20.10 -12.32 -5.37
N ASN A 120 -20.64 -11.18 -5.79
CA ASN A 120 -21.51 -10.21 -5.13
C ASN A 120 -20.98 -9.19 -4.10
N ASP A 121 -20.28 -9.52 -3.01
CA ASP A 121 -20.06 -8.51 -1.93
C ASP A 121 -18.61 -8.06 -1.70
N ILE A 122 -17.64 -8.81 -2.23
CA ILE A 122 -16.20 -8.52 -2.04
C ILE A 122 -15.68 -7.50 -3.08
N ASN A 123 -16.47 -7.17 -4.10
CA ASN A 123 -16.05 -6.29 -5.19
C ASN A 123 -15.76 -4.85 -4.75
N ILE A 124 -16.50 -4.32 -3.77
CA ILE A 124 -16.22 -2.98 -3.21
C ILE A 124 -14.87 -2.99 -2.48
N PHE A 125 -14.59 -4.03 -1.71
CA PHE A 125 -13.31 -4.20 -1.02
C PHE A 125 -12.14 -4.33 -2.01
N LEU A 126 -12.30 -5.14 -3.07
CA LEU A 126 -11.31 -5.28 -4.13
C LEU A 126 -11.06 -3.97 -4.88
N TYR A 127 -12.11 -3.18 -5.11
CA TYR A 127 -12.00 -1.88 -5.77
C TYR A 127 -11.24 -0.84 -4.92
N VAL A 128 -11.54 -0.76 -3.62
CA VAL A 128 -10.81 0.10 -2.68
C VAL A 128 -9.35 -0.32 -2.58
N ILE A 129 -9.08 -1.63 -2.53
CA ILE A 129 -7.71 -2.17 -2.58
C ILE A 129 -7.00 -1.74 -3.87
N PHE A 130 -7.66 -1.82 -5.03
CA PHE A 130 -7.06 -1.47 -6.30
C PHE A 130 -6.61 0.00 -6.36
N ILE A 131 -7.49 0.95 -6.01
CA ILE A 131 -7.17 2.39 -6.01
C ILE A 131 -5.94 2.69 -5.14
N MET A 132 -5.86 2.03 -3.99
CA MET A 132 -4.80 2.26 -3.01
C MET A 132 -3.50 1.54 -3.37
N ILE A 133 -3.57 0.34 -3.99
CA ILE A 133 -2.39 -0.34 -4.55
C ILE A 133 -1.76 0.48 -5.66
N VAL A 134 -2.56 1.06 -6.56
CA VAL A 134 -2.03 1.90 -7.66
C VAL A 134 -1.26 3.10 -7.11
N SER A 135 -1.90 3.85 -6.21
CA SER A 135 -1.31 5.06 -5.62
C SER A 135 -0.07 4.75 -4.80
N SER A 136 -0.12 3.70 -3.97
CA SER A 136 1.00 3.28 -3.13
C SER A 136 2.18 2.75 -3.93
N THR A 137 1.92 1.98 -4.99
CA THR A 137 2.95 1.43 -5.87
C THR A 137 3.71 2.55 -6.57
N LEU A 138 3.00 3.53 -7.14
CA LEU A 138 3.61 4.69 -7.79
C LEU A 138 4.52 5.47 -6.84
N ILE A 139 4.03 5.79 -5.63
CA ILE A 139 4.80 6.53 -4.63
C ILE A 139 6.02 5.71 -4.17
N CYS A 140 5.83 4.43 -3.84
CA CYS A 140 6.91 3.57 -3.34
C CYS A 140 7.99 3.36 -4.39
N THR A 141 7.63 3.16 -5.66
CA THR A 141 8.60 3.05 -6.75
C THR A 141 9.42 4.32 -6.92
N LEU A 142 8.81 5.50 -6.83
CA LEU A 142 9.52 6.77 -6.93
C LEU A 142 10.48 6.99 -5.74
N ILE A 143 10.06 6.62 -4.53
CA ILE A 143 10.92 6.70 -3.34
C ILE A 143 12.11 5.74 -3.48
N GLU A 144 11.90 4.50 -3.92
CA GLU A 144 12.98 3.54 -4.15
C GLU A 144 13.96 4.02 -5.23
N TRP A 145 13.46 4.60 -6.32
CA TRP A 145 14.31 5.18 -7.35
C TRP A 145 15.16 6.34 -6.81
N ARG A 146 14.55 7.29 -6.08
CA ARG A 146 15.27 8.40 -5.42
C ARG A 146 16.35 7.89 -4.48
N LYS A 147 16.05 6.87 -3.66
CA LYS A 147 17.04 6.24 -2.77
C LYS A 147 18.23 5.66 -3.55
N LEU A 148 18.00 5.13 -4.76
CA LEU A 148 19.06 4.55 -5.59
C LEU A 148 19.90 5.62 -6.32
N THR A 149 19.29 6.74 -6.71
CA THR A 149 19.98 7.82 -7.42
C THR A 149 20.70 8.80 -6.49
N ASP A 150 20.21 8.98 -5.25
CA ASP A 150 20.83 9.85 -4.24
C ASP A 150 21.99 9.15 -3.48
N LEU A 151 22.28 7.87 -3.76
CA LEU A 151 23.42 7.15 -3.17
C LEU A 151 24.76 7.53 -3.85
N PRO A 152 25.84 7.73 -3.08
CA PRO A 152 27.16 7.96 -3.66
C PRO A 152 27.62 6.74 -4.48
N LYS A 153 28.16 6.98 -5.68
CA LYS A 153 28.56 5.94 -6.67
C LYS A 153 29.40 4.79 -6.10
N ASN A 154 30.20 5.02 -5.06
CA ASN A 154 31.05 3.98 -4.45
C ASN A 154 30.27 2.94 -3.61
N ASP A 155 29.12 3.31 -3.03
CA ASP A 155 28.28 2.37 -2.28
C ASP A 155 27.40 1.49 -3.19
N ILE A 156 27.19 1.94 -4.43
CA ILE A 156 26.39 1.24 -5.45
C ILE A 156 27.14 -0.01 -5.95
N LEU A 157 28.46 0.09 -6.10
CA LEU A 157 29.31 -1.02 -6.56
C LEU A 157 29.42 -2.15 -5.52
N ASN A 158 29.52 -1.81 -4.23
CA ASN A 158 29.61 -2.78 -3.13
C ASN A 158 28.30 -3.49 -2.77
N LYS A 159 27.15 -2.99 -3.25
CA LYS A 159 25.83 -3.63 -3.06
C LYS A 159 25.42 -4.55 -4.21
N MET A 160 26.18 -4.55 -5.31
CA MET A 160 25.94 -5.38 -6.49
C MET A 160 26.85 -6.62 -6.57
N LEU A 161 27.91 -6.67 -5.75
CA LEU A 161 28.71 -7.87 -5.45
C LEU A 161 28.13 -8.59 -4.23
#